data_AF-A0A4V1TFU5-F1
#
_entry.id   AF-A0A4V1TFU5-F1
#
_cell.length_a   1.000
_cell.length_b   1.000
_cell.length_c   1.000
_cell.angle_alpha   90.00
_cell.angle_beta   90.00
_cell.angle_gamma   90.00
#
_symmetry.space_group_name_H-M   'P 1'
#
loop_
_entity.id
_entity.type
_entity.pdbx_description
1 polymer ?
#
loop_
_entity_poly.entity_id
_entity_poly.type
_entity_poly.pdbx_seq_one_letter_code
_entity_poly.pdbx_strand_id
1 'polypeptide(L)'
;MAMAGFALDDRQRLDWLRLIRSESIGPRTFRTLVNRFGGAAGALDALPELGRQAGRTLRLCAPAEAEREFEALRRRGAHLIALGETAYPVPLQAIDSAPPLIAIEGDTAVLGRPCVALVGSRNASAAGLKFTATLARELGEAGFVVVSGLARGIDTAAHQASLE
;
A
#
# COMPACT_ATOMS: atom_id res chain seq x y z
N MET A 1 22.00 -6.93 -7.51
CA MET A 1 21.18 -7.32 -8.69
C MET A 1 19.74 -6.92 -8.40
N ALA A 2 19.25 -5.84 -9.02
CA ALA A 2 17.82 -5.55 -8.99
C ALA A 2 17.11 -6.67 -9.73
N MET A 3 16.31 -7.47 -9.01
CA MET A 3 15.36 -8.40 -9.64
C MET A 3 14.51 -7.56 -10.60
N ALA A 4 14.48 -7.91 -11.88
CA ALA A 4 13.55 -7.31 -12.81
C ALA A 4 12.14 -7.54 -12.24
N GLY A 5 11.48 -6.46 -11.80
CA GLY A 5 10.12 -6.53 -11.30
C GLY A 5 9.22 -7.09 -12.39
N PHE A 6 8.30 -7.97 -12.04
CA PHE A 6 7.21 -8.31 -12.95
C PHE A 6 6.24 -7.12 -13.00
N ALA A 7 5.42 -7.06 -14.05
CA ALA A 7 4.29 -6.14 -14.12
C ALA A 7 3.03 -6.99 -14.23
N LEU A 8 2.05 -6.76 -13.34
CA LEU A 8 0.76 -7.44 -13.45
C LEU A 8 -0.08 -6.76 -14.53
N ASP A 9 -0.73 -7.57 -15.37
CA ASP A 9 -1.83 -7.09 -16.20
C ASP A 9 -3.07 -6.75 -15.36
N ASP A 10 -4.05 -6.06 -15.95
CA ASP A 10 -5.26 -5.60 -15.25
C ASP A 10 -6.06 -6.77 -14.67
N ARG A 11 -6.08 -7.93 -15.33
CA ARG A 11 -6.81 -9.12 -14.85
C ARG A 11 -6.14 -9.70 -13.61
N GLN A 12 -4.83 -9.89 -13.66
CA GLN A 12 -4.05 -10.38 -12.52
C GLN A 12 -4.16 -9.41 -11.34
N ARG A 13 -4.14 -8.10 -11.60
CA ARG A 13 -4.30 -7.06 -10.57
C ARG A 13 -5.69 -7.10 -9.93
N LEU A 14 -6.74 -7.33 -10.73
CA LEU A 14 -8.10 -7.55 -10.23
C LEU A 14 -8.17 -8.82 -9.36
N ASP A 15 -7.53 -9.92 -9.75
CA ASP A 15 -7.50 -11.14 -8.94
C ASP A 15 -6.76 -10.92 -7.60
N TRP A 16 -5.66 -10.17 -7.61
CA TRP A 16 -4.98 -9.74 -6.38
C TRP A 16 -5.90 -8.89 -5.51
N LEU A 17 -6.62 -7.93 -6.09
CA LEU A 17 -7.56 -7.06 -5.38
C LEU A 17 -8.69 -7.87 -4.76
N ARG A 18 -9.30 -8.79 -5.52
CA ARG A 18 -10.34 -9.69 -5.02
C ARG A 18 -9.84 -10.54 -3.86
N LEU A 19 -8.64 -11.10 -3.98
CA LEU A 19 -8.08 -11.96 -2.94
C LEU A 19 -7.85 -11.18 -1.63
N ILE A 20 -7.23 -10.00 -1.67
CA ILE A 20 -6.98 -9.19 -0.46
C ILE A 20 -8.24 -8.54 0.12
N ARG A 21 -9.32 -8.42 -0.67
CA ARG A 21 -10.64 -7.95 -0.23
C ARG A 21 -11.56 -9.07 0.25
N SER A 22 -11.17 -10.33 0.10
CA SER A 22 -11.93 -11.48 0.59
C SER A 22 -11.79 -11.62 2.11
N GLU A 23 -12.81 -12.19 2.73
CA GLU A 23 -12.89 -12.31 4.18
C GLU A 23 -11.71 -13.06 4.79
N SER A 24 -11.19 -12.58 5.92
CA SER A 24 -10.06 -13.19 6.66
C SER A 24 -8.72 -13.24 5.89
N ILE A 25 -8.60 -12.55 4.75
CA ILE A 25 -7.35 -12.48 4.00
C ILE A 25 -6.61 -11.18 4.33
N GLY A 26 -5.60 -11.28 5.20
CA GLY A 26 -4.61 -10.22 5.42
C GLY A 26 -3.33 -10.44 4.60
N PRO A 27 -2.36 -9.51 4.62
CA PRO A 27 -1.12 -9.61 3.84
C PRO A 27 -0.33 -10.92 4.03
N ARG A 28 -0.27 -11.43 5.27
CA ARG A 28 0.41 -12.69 5.59
C ARG A 28 -0.31 -13.89 4.95
N THR A 29 -1.63 -13.97 5.13
CA THR A 29 -2.47 -15.03 4.54
C THR A 29 -2.42 -14.98 3.02
N PHE A 30 -2.50 -13.78 2.44
CA PHE A 30 -2.38 -13.54 1.01
C PHE A 30 -1.08 -14.17 0.47
N ARG A 31 0.06 -13.84 1.08
CA ARG A 31 1.37 -14.36 0.67
C ARG A 31 1.41 -15.89 0.74
N THR A 32 0.90 -16.48 1.82
CA THR A 32 0.82 -17.94 1.96
C THR A 32 -0.03 -18.58 0.87
N LEU A 33 -1.19 -18.01 0.55
CA LEU A 33 -2.09 -18.54 -0.46
C LEU A 33 -1.50 -18.42 -1.87
N VAL A 34 -0.97 -17.26 -2.24
CA VAL A 34 -0.34 -17.05 -3.56
C VAL A 34 0.83 -18.00 -3.77
N ASN A 35 1.69 -18.17 -2.75
CA ASN A 35 2.83 -19.09 -2.83
C ASN A 35 2.38 -20.55 -2.94
N ARG A 36 1.30 -20.93 -2.23
CA ARG A 36 0.79 -22.31 -2.22
C ARG A 36 0.05 -22.68 -3.51
N PHE A 37 -0.70 -21.75 -4.08
CA PHE A 37 -1.60 -22.01 -5.22
C PHE A 37 -1.12 -21.40 -6.54
N GLY A 38 0.13 -20.90 -6.59
CA GLY A 38 0.76 -20.43 -7.82
C GLY A 38 0.21 -19.11 -8.36
N GLY A 39 -0.47 -18.32 -7.54
CA GLY A 39 -1.07 -17.05 -7.97
C GLY A 39 -2.36 -16.70 -7.23
N ALA A 40 -2.83 -15.46 -7.42
CA ALA A 40 -4.08 -15.00 -6.80
C ALA A 40 -5.32 -15.71 -7.39
N ALA A 41 -5.33 -15.98 -8.70
CA ALA A 41 -6.41 -16.73 -9.36
C ALA A 41 -6.55 -18.14 -8.76
N GLY A 42 -5.46 -18.91 -8.69
CA GLY A 42 -5.48 -20.25 -8.09
C GLY A 42 -5.85 -20.24 -6.61
N ALA A 43 -5.43 -19.21 -5.87
CA ALA A 43 -5.86 -19.03 -4.49
C ALA A 43 -7.38 -18.77 -4.37
N LEU A 44 -7.94 -17.91 -5.22
CA LEU A 44 -9.39 -17.63 -5.26
C LEU A 44 -10.20 -18.91 -5.55
N ASP A 45 -9.74 -19.74 -6.48
CA ASP A 45 -10.39 -21.01 -6.82
C ASP A 45 -10.35 -22.01 -5.66
N ALA A 46 -9.26 -22.02 -4.88
CA ALA A 46 -9.08 -22.92 -3.74
C ALA A 46 -9.80 -22.49 -2.45
N LEU A 47 -10.08 -21.19 -2.28
CA LEU A 47 -10.62 -20.64 -1.04
C LEU A 47 -11.96 -21.25 -0.57
N PRO A 48 -12.95 -21.52 -1.44
CA PRO A 48 -14.20 -22.15 -1.02
C PRO A 48 -13.99 -23.53 -0.38
N GLU A 49 -13.08 -24.33 -0.93
CA GLU A 49 -12.72 -25.65 -0.39
C GLU A 49 -12.03 -25.53 0.98
N LEU A 50 -11.05 -24.63 1.09
CA LEU A 50 -10.32 -24.38 2.34
C LEU A 50 -11.26 -23.90 3.46
N GLY A 51 -12.21 -23.03 3.13
CA GLY A 51 -13.25 -22.61 4.06
C GLY A 51 -14.02 -23.82 4.58
N ARG A 52 -14.53 -24.67 3.68
CA ARG A 52 -15.32 -25.85 4.04
C ARG A 52 -14.53 -26.81 4.94
N GLN A 53 -13.26 -27.04 4.64
CA GLN A 53 -12.37 -27.88 5.46
C GLN A 53 -12.13 -27.30 6.86
N ALA A 54 -12.13 -25.97 6.98
CA ALA A 54 -12.05 -25.27 8.26
C ALA A 54 -13.42 -25.10 8.97
N GLY A 55 -14.49 -25.71 8.45
CA GLY A 55 -15.84 -25.61 9.01
C GLY A 55 -16.45 -24.20 8.87
N ARG A 56 -16.04 -23.43 7.86
CA ARG A 56 -16.45 -22.04 7.65
C ARG A 56 -16.86 -21.78 6.21
N THR A 57 -17.82 -20.88 6.00
CA THR A 57 -18.08 -20.32 4.66
C THR A 57 -17.39 -18.97 4.58
N LEU A 58 -16.38 -18.85 3.72
CA LEU A 58 -15.64 -17.60 3.53
C LEU A 58 -16.31 -16.76 2.45
N ARG A 59 -16.59 -15.49 2.73
CA ARG A 59 -17.06 -14.56 1.71
C ARG A 59 -15.90 -14.15 0.80
N LEU A 60 -16.02 -14.48 -0.48
CA LEU A 60 -15.13 -13.97 -1.53
C LEU A 60 -15.59 -12.61 -2.04
N CYS A 61 -14.63 -11.75 -2.39
CA CYS A 61 -14.92 -10.52 -3.11
C CYS A 61 -15.38 -10.86 -4.54
N ALA A 62 -16.61 -10.46 -4.89
CA ALA A 62 -17.15 -10.68 -6.23
C ALA A 62 -16.36 -9.89 -7.28
N PRO A 63 -16.21 -10.39 -8.52
CA PRO A 63 -15.51 -9.66 -9.59
C PRO A 63 -16.01 -8.23 -9.77
N ALA A 64 -17.33 -8.04 -9.83
CA ALA A 64 -17.94 -6.72 -9.97
C ALA A 64 -17.65 -5.76 -8.80
N GLU A 65 -17.38 -6.26 -7.58
CA GLU A 65 -16.97 -5.40 -6.47
C GLU A 65 -15.56 -4.86 -6.67
N ALA A 66 -14.61 -5.74 -7.03
CA ALA A 66 -13.23 -5.35 -7.30
C ALA A 66 -13.11 -4.45 -8.53
N GLU A 67 -13.87 -4.73 -9.60
CA GLU A 67 -13.95 -3.89 -10.80
C GLU A 67 -14.43 -2.48 -10.47
N ARG A 68 -15.46 -2.34 -9.62
CA ARG A 68 -15.94 -1.02 -9.19
C ARG A 68 -14.88 -0.26 -8.39
N GLU A 69 -14.14 -0.93 -7.51
CA GLU A 69 -13.04 -0.31 -6.76
C GLU A 69 -11.91 0.11 -7.69
N PHE A 70 -11.53 -0.75 -8.63
CA PHE A 70 -10.47 -0.49 -9.61
C PHE A 70 -10.81 0.71 -10.51
N GLU A 71 -12.03 0.76 -11.03
CA GLU A 71 -12.52 1.90 -11.84
C GLU A 71 -12.70 3.17 -11.01
N ALA A 72 -13.06 3.08 -9.73
CA ALA A 72 -13.11 4.25 -8.85
C ALA A 72 -11.73 4.87 -8.62
N LEU A 73 -10.67 4.05 -8.50
CA LEU A 73 -9.29 4.53 -8.43
C LEU A 73 -8.89 5.20 -9.75
N ARG A 74 -9.12 4.54 -10.89
CA ARG A 74 -8.79 5.09 -12.22
C ARG A 74 -9.44 6.45 -12.47
N ARG A 75 -10.72 6.61 -12.09
CA ARG A 75 -11.44 7.90 -12.24
C ARG A 75 -10.86 9.04 -11.39
N ARG A 76 -10.14 8.71 -10.30
CA ARG A 76 -9.42 9.69 -9.46
C ARG A 76 -8.00 9.97 -9.95
N GLY A 77 -7.56 9.33 -11.05
CA GLY A 77 -6.15 9.34 -11.45
C GLY A 77 -5.25 8.49 -10.55
N ALA A 78 -5.84 7.69 -9.66
CA ALA A 78 -5.12 6.77 -8.81
C ALA A 78 -4.92 5.42 -9.51
N HIS A 79 -3.85 4.71 -9.16
CA HIS A 79 -3.56 3.39 -9.69
C HIS A 79 -3.03 2.48 -8.58
N LEU A 80 -3.16 1.18 -8.81
CA LEU A 80 -2.66 0.15 -7.90
C LEU A 80 -1.25 -0.27 -8.32
N ILE A 81 -0.34 -0.40 -7.36
CA ILE A 81 0.99 -0.99 -7.52
C ILE A 81 1.05 -2.28 -6.70
N ALA A 82 1.51 -3.36 -7.29
CA ALA A 82 1.59 -4.68 -6.68
C ALA A 82 2.96 -4.93 -6.05
N LEU A 83 2.97 -5.72 -4.98
CA LEU A 83 4.19 -6.15 -4.30
C LEU A 83 5.10 -6.89 -5.28
N GLY A 84 6.33 -6.39 -5.45
CA GLY A 84 7.32 -6.95 -6.38
C GLY A 84 7.40 -6.24 -7.73
N GLU A 85 6.52 -5.29 -8.02
CA GLU A 85 6.67 -4.39 -9.16
C GLU A 85 7.79 -3.38 -8.91
N THR A 86 8.46 -2.93 -9.97
CA THR A 86 9.58 -1.98 -9.87
C THR A 86 9.22 -0.67 -9.18
N ALA A 87 7.97 -0.24 -9.28
CA ALA A 87 7.48 0.99 -8.64
C ALA A 87 7.06 0.80 -7.16
N TYR A 88 7.09 -0.42 -6.63
CA TYR A 88 6.73 -0.68 -5.25
C TYR A 88 7.86 -0.23 -4.30
N PRO A 89 7.57 0.53 -3.22
CA PRO A 89 8.62 1.04 -2.33
C PRO A 89 9.42 -0.07 -1.66
N VAL A 90 10.73 -0.12 -1.90
CA VAL A 90 11.64 -1.15 -1.35
C VAL A 90 11.56 -1.26 0.18
N PRO A 91 11.54 -0.16 0.97
CA PRO A 91 11.41 -0.27 2.42
C PRO A 91 10.08 -0.90 2.86
N LEU A 92 9.00 -0.62 2.13
CA LEU A 92 7.68 -1.21 2.41
C LEU A 92 7.64 -2.69 2.05
N GLN A 93 8.31 -3.10 0.96
CA GLN A 93 8.40 -4.49 0.56
C GLN A 93 9.16 -5.35 1.59
N ALA A 94 10.09 -4.75 2.35
CA ALA A 94 10.92 -5.45 3.32
C ALA A 94 10.18 -5.86 4.60
N ILE A 95 8.98 -5.34 4.88
CA ILE A 95 8.24 -5.66 6.11
C ILE A 95 7.51 -7.01 5.98
N ASP A 96 7.36 -7.73 7.11
CA ASP A 96 6.73 -9.06 7.14
C ASP A 96 5.30 -9.11 6.60
N SER A 97 4.57 -8.00 6.73
CA SER A 97 3.17 -7.83 6.34
C SER A 97 3.00 -6.79 5.22
N ALA A 98 3.96 -6.73 4.29
CA ALA A 98 3.90 -5.82 3.16
C ALA A 98 2.55 -5.97 2.42
N PRO A 99 1.79 -4.88 2.20
CA PRO A 99 0.49 -4.96 1.55
C PRO A 99 0.65 -5.47 0.11
N PRO A 100 -0.14 -6.45 -0.34
CA PRO A 100 -0.02 -7.00 -1.69
C PRO A 100 -0.27 -5.96 -2.78
N LEU A 101 -1.14 -5.00 -2.51
CA LEU A 101 -1.45 -3.88 -3.39
C LEU A 101 -1.44 -2.59 -2.57
N ILE A 102 -0.86 -1.53 -3.12
CA ILE A 102 -0.98 -0.16 -2.62
C ILE A 102 -1.67 0.69 -3.69
N ALA A 103 -2.59 1.55 -3.28
CA ALA A 103 -3.18 2.55 -4.15
C ALA A 103 -2.40 3.85 -4.03
N ILE A 104 -1.99 4.41 -5.16
CA ILE A 104 -1.23 5.65 -5.24
C ILE A 104 -2.03 6.68 -6.02
N GLU A 105 -2.14 7.88 -5.45
CA GLU A 105 -2.69 9.07 -6.09
C GLU A 105 -1.61 10.14 -6.07
N GLY A 106 -1.18 10.61 -7.25
CA GLY A 106 -0.06 11.55 -7.39
C GLY A 106 1.14 10.96 -8.13
N ASP A 107 2.31 11.60 -7.97
CA ASP A 107 3.55 11.24 -8.65
C ASP A 107 4.23 10.03 -7.98
N THR A 108 4.45 8.96 -8.73
CA THR A 108 5.12 7.74 -8.26
C THR A 108 6.63 7.87 -8.16
N ALA A 109 7.24 8.88 -8.79
CA ALA A 109 8.69 9.06 -8.76
C ALA A 109 9.21 9.26 -7.31
N VAL A 110 8.37 9.79 -6.41
CA VAL A 110 8.72 9.98 -5.00
C VAL A 110 8.93 8.66 -4.25
N LEU A 111 8.33 7.56 -4.70
CA LEU A 111 8.41 6.25 -4.04
C LEU A 111 9.80 5.61 -4.14
N GLY A 112 10.60 6.03 -5.13
CA GLY A 112 11.97 5.56 -5.33
C GLY A 112 13.03 6.37 -4.58
N ARG A 113 12.64 7.47 -3.93
CA ARG A 113 13.57 8.38 -3.23
C ARG A 113 13.79 7.93 -1.79
N PRO A 114 14.94 8.24 -1.17
CA PRO A 114 15.12 8.04 0.26
C PRO A 114 14.08 8.85 1.03
N CYS A 115 13.50 8.25 2.08
CA CYS A 115 12.42 8.86 2.83
C CYS A 115 12.66 8.80 4.34
N VAL A 116 12.07 9.76 5.06
CA VAL A 116 12.07 9.83 6.53
C VAL A 116 10.63 9.96 7.00
N ALA A 117 10.24 9.12 7.96
CA ALA A 117 8.95 9.22 8.62
C ALA A 117 8.99 10.30 9.71
N LEU A 118 8.10 11.29 9.65
CA LEU A 118 7.88 12.26 10.71
C LEU A 118 6.50 12.02 11.33
N VAL A 119 6.48 11.71 12.63
CA VAL A 119 5.26 11.39 13.38
C VAL A 119 5.27 12.08 14.73
N GLY A 120 4.10 12.38 15.28
CA GLY A 120 4.01 12.89 16.65
C GLY A 120 2.61 13.24 17.12
N SER A 121 2.52 14.14 18.11
CA SER A 121 1.25 14.45 18.78
C SER A 121 0.21 15.08 17.85
N ARG A 122 -1.04 14.63 17.98
CA ARG A 122 -2.22 15.27 17.38
C ARG A 122 -2.59 16.61 18.04
N ASN A 123 -2.12 16.82 19.27
CA ASN A 123 -2.25 18.06 20.02
C ASN A 123 -0.83 18.55 20.38
N ALA A 124 -0.11 19.00 19.36
CA ALA A 124 1.26 19.45 19.50
C ALA A 124 1.34 20.89 20.03
N SER A 125 2.38 21.18 20.80
CA SER A 125 2.68 22.56 21.21
C SER A 125 3.16 23.39 20.02
N ALA A 126 3.06 24.71 20.11
CA ALA A 126 3.60 25.62 19.10
C ALA A 126 5.09 25.38 18.82
N ALA A 127 5.87 25.08 19.87
CA ALA A 127 7.29 24.74 19.73
C ALA A 127 7.50 23.43 18.95
N GLY A 128 6.69 22.40 19.21
CA GLY A 128 6.76 21.12 18.50
C GLY A 128 6.39 21.25 17.02
N LEU A 129 5.37 22.05 16.71
CA LEU A 129 5.00 22.36 15.32
C LEU A 129 6.11 23.09 14.59
N LYS A 130 6.69 24.13 15.23
CA LYS A 130 7.80 24.90 14.65
C LYS A 130 9.03 24.02 14.39
N PHE A 131 9.40 23.19 15.35
CA PHE A 131 10.52 22.26 15.20
C PHE A 131 10.30 21.27 14.04
N THR A 132 9.09 20.69 13.97
CA THR A 132 8.73 19.76 12.89
C THR A 132 8.81 20.42 11.53
N ALA A 133 8.30 21.64 11.40
CA ALA A 133 8.36 22.38 10.15
C ALA A 133 9.82 22.65 9.70
N THR A 134 10.68 23.10 10.62
CA THR A 134 12.11 23.28 10.33
C THR A 134 12.75 21.98 9.86
N LEU A 135 12.56 20.89 10.59
CA LEU A 135 13.15 19.59 10.26
C LEU A 135 12.65 19.04 8.92
N ALA A 136 11.35 19.15 8.64
CA ALA A 136 10.75 18.66 7.39
C ALA A 136 11.31 19.40 6.17
N ARG A 137 11.48 20.73 6.27
CA ARG A 137 12.09 21.55 5.21
C ARG A 137 13.56 21.19 4.99
N GLU A 138 14.34 21.10 6.05
CA GLU A 138 15.77 20.71 5.96
C GLU A 138 15.95 19.31 5.35
N LEU A 139 15.05 18.36 5.66
CA LEU A 139 15.04 17.03 5.04
C LEU A 139 14.70 17.10 3.54
N GLY A 140 13.70 17.91 3.17
CA GLY A 140 13.31 18.15 1.77
C GLY A 140 14.45 18.76 0.95
N GLU A 141 15.10 19.81 1.48
CA GLU A 141 16.28 20.45 0.90
C GLU A 141 17.46 19.47 0.74
N ALA A 142 17.61 18.53 1.68
CA ALA A 142 18.59 17.46 1.60
C ALA A 142 18.20 16.31 0.65
N GLY A 143 17.04 16.40 -0.01
CA GLY A 143 16.59 15.45 -1.02
C GLY A 143 15.74 14.28 -0.50
N PHE A 144 15.41 14.24 0.79
CA PHE A 144 14.56 13.20 1.37
C PHE A 144 13.06 13.48 1.13
N VAL A 145 12.29 12.41 0.96
CA VAL A 145 10.82 12.46 0.98
C VAL A 145 10.32 12.35 2.42
N VAL A 146 9.49 13.28 2.86
CA VAL A 146 8.82 13.20 4.17
C VAL A 146 7.57 12.31 4.06
N VAL A 147 7.50 11.27 4.87
CA VAL A 147 6.35 10.36 4.96
C VAL A 147 5.66 10.56 6.30
N SER A 148 4.33 10.68 6.30
CA SER A 148 3.53 10.96 7.49
C SER A 148 2.07 10.51 7.27
N GLY A 149 1.25 10.51 8.33
CA GLY A 149 -0.08 9.89 8.37
C GLY A 149 -1.26 10.84 8.15
N LEU A 150 -1.04 12.08 7.67
CA LEU A 150 -2.07 13.11 7.47
C LEU A 150 -2.91 13.45 8.71
N ALA A 151 -2.44 13.13 9.92
CA ALA A 151 -3.12 13.51 11.14
C ALA A 151 -3.02 15.03 11.40
N ARG A 152 -3.87 15.56 12.30
CA ARG A 152 -3.68 16.89 12.87
C ARG A 152 -2.35 16.98 13.62
N GLY A 153 -1.83 18.19 13.80
CA GLY A 153 -0.64 18.42 14.60
C GLY A 153 0.65 18.19 13.82
N ILE A 154 1.54 17.33 14.34
CA ILE A 154 2.88 17.10 13.77
C ILE A 154 2.81 16.66 12.32
N ASP A 155 1.95 15.69 11.99
CA ASP A 155 1.81 15.18 10.62
C ASP A 155 1.43 16.29 9.62
N THR A 156 0.50 17.17 9.98
CA THR A 156 0.11 18.33 9.15
C THR A 156 1.28 19.28 8.93
N ALA A 157 2.01 19.63 9.99
CA ALA A 157 3.17 20.52 9.89
C ALA A 157 4.30 19.93 9.03
N ALA A 158 4.54 18.62 9.16
CA ALA A 158 5.53 17.89 8.36
C ALA A 158 5.17 17.90 6.87
N HIS A 159 3.90 17.67 6.53
CA HIS A 159 3.46 17.71 5.14
C HIS A 159 3.50 19.13 4.55
N GLN A 160 3.06 20.15 5.29
CA GLN A 160 3.07 21.52 4.80
C GLN A 160 4.49 22.01 4.51
N ALA A 161 5.41 21.83 5.45
CA ALA A 161 6.77 22.34 5.32
C ALA A 161 7.66 21.56 4.34
N SER A 162 7.26 20.36 3.92
CA SER A 162 8.01 19.57 2.92
C SER A 162 7.58 19.82 1.47
N LEU A 163 6.62 20.73 1.26
CA LEU A 163 6.19 21.22 -0.06
C LEU A 163 6.82 22.57 -0.43
N GLU A 164 7.40 23.26 0.56
CA GLU A 164 8.12 24.53 0.40
C GLU A 164 9.54 24.30 -0.14
#